data_AF-A0A151HFI9-F1
#
_entry.id   AF-A0A151HFI9-F1
#
_cell.length_a   1.000
_cell.length_b   1.000
_cell.length_c   1.000
_cell.angle_alpha   90.00
_cell.angle_beta   90.00
_cell.angle_gamma   90.00
#
_symmetry.space_group_name_H-M   'P 1'
#
loop_
_entity.id
_entity.type
_entity.pdbx_description
1 polymer ?
#
loop_
_entity_poly.entity_id
_entity_poly.type
_entity_poly.pdbx_seq_one_letter_code
_entity_poly.pdbx_strand_id
1 'polypeptide(L)'
;NKADKSHSIEIVATGRVLHVACRDEKEWRLWMKGLLLYHDMALGQLASEGASDFVSAQWHAVEKDADGKIDQRHLHGLLRKLNIQADGRYVEELFQTHDTENSGRLGFTEFREMLNELLVRPDVDYYFTVYKLPHEDFIDEQGYRRFLREVQKVTSEAEVEEELASFCSVDEAFRKPGPTVMVSSLGFDNLLCGEANSLMAPHRMKVHQDMSLPLCNYWVKSSHNTYLCGDQVVGKSAVGQYIDALLRGCRCVELDCWDGSDGEPSLFHGVGGYQLTSRIKFKDVIQACKDYGFQ
;
A
#
# COMPACT_ATOMS: atom_id res chain seq x y z
N ASN A 1 -29.85 6.76 2.17
CA ASN A 1 -28.60 7.52 2.04
C ASN A 1 -27.97 7.27 0.70
N LYS A 2 -28.20 8.16 -0.28
CA LYS A 2 -27.34 8.24 -1.46
C LYS A 2 -26.04 8.89 -0.98
N ALA A 3 -25.05 8.07 -0.66
CA ALA A 3 -23.70 8.59 -0.45
C ALA A 3 -23.28 9.27 -1.75
N ASP A 4 -22.69 10.46 -1.62
CA ASP A 4 -22.13 11.19 -2.74
C ASP A 4 -21.12 10.30 -3.45
N LYS A 5 -21.38 9.97 -4.73
CA LYS A 5 -20.58 9.03 -5.51
C LYS A 5 -19.33 9.69 -6.12
N SER A 6 -19.15 10.99 -5.91
CA SER A 6 -18.05 11.80 -6.44
C SER A 6 -16.66 11.24 -6.09
N HIS A 7 -16.54 10.49 -4.99
CA HIS A 7 -15.27 9.97 -4.48
C HIS A 7 -15.32 8.44 -4.28
N SER A 8 -15.66 7.70 -5.34
CA SER A 8 -15.67 6.24 -5.31
C SER A 8 -14.71 5.63 -6.33
N ILE A 9 -14.15 4.47 -5.98
CA ILE A 9 -13.22 3.70 -6.81
C ILE A 9 -13.82 2.34 -7.02
N GLU A 10 -13.82 1.88 -8.26
CA GLU A 10 -14.30 0.56 -8.64
C GLU A 10 -13.10 -0.27 -9.12
N ILE A 11 -12.84 -1.40 -8.48
CA ILE A 11 -11.77 -2.32 -8.88
C ILE A 11 -12.42 -3.55 -9.47
N VAL A 12 -12.17 -3.81 -10.75
CA VAL A 12 -12.73 -4.96 -11.48
C VAL A 12 -11.63 -5.99 -11.72
N ALA A 13 -11.75 -7.16 -11.10
CA ALA A 13 -10.79 -8.26 -11.28
C ALA A 13 -11.51 -9.60 -11.36
N THR A 14 -11.24 -10.38 -12.43
CA THR A 14 -11.73 -11.77 -12.58
C THR A 14 -13.26 -11.94 -12.36
N GLY A 15 -14.06 -11.03 -12.95
CA GLY A 15 -15.52 -11.09 -12.86
C GLY A 15 -16.11 -10.68 -11.51
N ARG A 16 -15.30 -10.11 -10.60
CA ARG A 16 -15.76 -9.51 -9.35
C ARG A 16 -15.47 -8.01 -9.34
N VAL A 17 -16.37 -7.26 -8.73
CA VAL A 17 -16.32 -5.81 -8.61
C VAL A 17 -16.19 -5.45 -7.13
N LEU A 18 -15.16 -4.69 -6.79
CA LEU A 18 -15.00 -4.07 -5.48
C LEU A 18 -15.28 -2.57 -5.60
N HIS A 19 -16.28 -2.08 -4.86
CA HIS A 19 -16.53 -0.65 -4.73
C HIS A 19 -15.92 -0.14 -3.43
N VAL A 20 -15.01 0.82 -3.55
CA VAL A 20 -14.42 1.55 -2.44
C VAL A 20 -15.06 2.93 -2.42
N ALA A 21 -15.70 3.29 -1.31
CA ALA A 21 -16.20 4.65 -1.09
C ALA A 21 -15.17 5.37 -0.22
N CYS A 22 -14.66 6.50 -0.71
CA CYS A 22 -13.71 7.34 0.02
C CYS A 22 -14.48 8.42 0.80
N ARG A 23 -13.95 8.81 1.96
CA ARG A 23 -14.58 9.79 2.85
C ARG A 23 -14.49 11.21 2.30
N ASP A 24 -13.44 11.50 1.55
CA ASP A 24 -13.16 12.79 0.94
C ASP A 24 -12.28 12.64 -0.31
N GLU A 25 -12.09 13.74 -1.02
CA GLU A 25 -11.26 13.83 -2.22
C GLU A 25 -9.80 13.41 -1.97
N LYS A 26 -9.27 13.70 -0.77
CA LYS A 26 -7.89 13.40 -0.42
C LYS A 26 -7.68 11.89 -0.29
N GLU A 27 -8.58 11.20 0.41
CA GLU A 27 -8.57 9.75 0.53
C GLU A 27 -8.78 9.07 -0.83
N TRP A 28 -9.65 9.64 -1.66
CA TRP A 28 -9.86 9.16 -3.03
C TRP A 28 -8.60 9.27 -3.88
N ARG A 29 -7.93 10.44 -3.90
CA ARG A 29 -6.66 10.65 -4.62
C ARG A 29 -5.58 9.66 -4.15
N LEU A 30 -5.49 9.39 -2.84
CA LEU A 30 -4.52 8.44 -2.28
C LEU A 30 -4.76 7.00 -2.74
N TRP A 31 -6.00 6.52 -2.65
CA TRP A 31 -6.35 5.17 -3.10
C TRP A 31 -6.19 5.03 -4.62
N MET A 32 -6.60 6.03 -5.39
CA MET A 32 -6.43 6.04 -6.84
C MET A 32 -4.97 5.92 -7.23
N LYS A 33 -4.10 6.74 -6.64
CA LYS A 33 -2.67 6.69 -6.90
C LYS A 33 -2.08 5.33 -6.53
N GLY A 34 -2.40 4.79 -5.35
CA GLY A 34 -1.93 3.47 -4.94
C GLY A 34 -2.35 2.35 -5.90
N LEU A 35 -3.59 2.39 -6.38
CA LEU A 35 -4.12 1.39 -7.31
C LEU A 35 -3.57 1.54 -8.73
N LEU A 36 -3.38 2.77 -9.20
CA LEU A 36 -2.76 3.07 -10.48
C LEU A 36 -1.29 2.65 -10.50
N LEU A 37 -0.54 2.95 -9.45
CA LEU A 37 0.84 2.50 -9.28
C LEU A 37 0.92 0.97 -9.23
N TYR A 38 0.02 0.31 -8.48
CA TYR A 38 -0.01 -1.15 -8.40
C TYR A 38 -0.41 -1.80 -9.72
N HIS A 39 -1.36 -1.22 -10.46
CA HIS A 39 -1.77 -1.65 -11.78
C HIS A 39 -0.64 -1.50 -12.81
N ASP A 40 0.09 -0.39 -12.76
CA ASP A 40 1.22 -0.12 -13.65
C ASP A 40 2.42 -1.03 -13.36
N MET A 41 2.77 -1.23 -12.08
CA MET A 41 3.74 -2.24 -11.64
C MET A 41 3.36 -3.67 -12.06
N ALA A 42 2.05 -3.97 -12.09
CA ALA A 42 1.54 -5.27 -12.50
C ALA A 42 1.49 -5.45 -14.04
N LEU A 43 1.44 -4.36 -14.81
CA LEU A 43 1.33 -4.42 -16.26
C LEU A 43 2.65 -4.28 -17.01
N GLY A 44 3.66 -3.57 -16.50
CA GLY A 44 5.01 -3.50 -17.09
C GLY A 44 5.07 -3.24 -18.61
N GLN A 45 4.03 -2.66 -19.20
CA GLN A 45 3.81 -2.61 -20.65
C GLN A 45 3.21 -1.27 -21.08
N LEU A 46 3.85 -0.15 -20.74
CA LEU A 46 3.48 1.16 -21.31
C LEU A 46 4.69 2.00 -21.73
N ALA A 47 5.86 1.39 -21.95
CA ALA A 47 6.92 2.03 -22.72
C ALA A 47 6.49 2.10 -24.20
N SER A 48 5.85 3.19 -24.62
CA SER A 48 5.70 3.49 -26.05
C SER A 48 7.02 4.05 -26.57
N GLU A 49 7.54 3.51 -27.68
CA GLU A 49 8.74 4.02 -28.35
C GLU A 49 8.62 5.54 -28.59
N GLY A 50 9.49 6.33 -27.94
CA GLY A 50 9.59 7.79 -28.13
C GLY A 50 8.97 8.68 -27.04
N ALA A 51 8.30 8.13 -26.03
CA ALA A 51 7.79 8.91 -24.90
C ALA A 51 8.92 9.31 -23.92
N SER A 52 8.93 10.57 -23.45
CA SER A 52 9.93 11.04 -22.49
C SER A 52 9.58 10.77 -21.02
N ASP A 53 8.31 10.49 -20.73
CA ASP A 53 7.80 10.14 -19.41
C ASP A 53 6.40 9.52 -19.53
N PHE A 54 5.79 9.15 -18.39
CA PHE A 54 4.52 8.44 -18.27
C PHE A 54 3.40 9.28 -18.85
N VAL A 55 3.43 10.58 -18.59
CA VAL A 55 2.44 11.51 -19.12
C VAL A 55 2.52 11.57 -20.64
N SER A 56 3.74 11.57 -21.19
CA SER A 56 3.97 11.47 -22.64
C SER A 56 3.51 10.13 -23.21
N ALA A 57 3.71 9.02 -22.50
CA ALA A 57 3.22 7.70 -22.91
C ALA A 57 1.68 7.65 -22.93
N GLN A 58 1.02 8.19 -21.89
CA GLN A 58 -0.45 8.31 -21.86
C GLN A 58 -0.95 9.23 -22.98
N TRP A 59 -0.23 10.32 -23.25
CA TRP A 59 -0.52 11.18 -24.39
C TRP A 59 -0.41 10.42 -25.70
N HIS A 60 0.57 9.55 -25.92
CA HIS A 60 0.63 8.77 -27.16
C HIS A 60 -0.45 7.69 -27.24
N ALA A 61 -0.79 7.03 -26.12
CA ALA A 61 -1.73 5.92 -26.06
C ALA A 61 -3.22 6.35 -26.10
N VAL A 62 -3.54 7.58 -25.70
CA VAL A 62 -4.93 8.07 -25.72
C VAL A 62 -5.41 8.29 -27.16
N GLU A 63 -6.66 7.90 -27.41
CA GLU A 63 -7.34 8.18 -28.68
C GLU A 63 -7.48 9.69 -28.85
N LYS A 64 -7.28 10.17 -30.09
CA LYS A 64 -7.31 11.58 -30.43
C LYS A 64 -8.05 11.77 -31.75
N ASP A 65 -8.54 12.98 -31.95
CA ASP A 65 -9.14 13.38 -33.21
C ASP A 65 -8.09 13.54 -34.32
N ALA A 66 -8.54 13.82 -35.54
CA ALA A 66 -7.69 13.99 -36.73
C ALA A 66 -6.66 15.13 -36.62
N ASP A 67 -6.87 16.08 -35.71
CA ASP A 67 -5.94 17.17 -35.40
C ASP A 67 -4.90 16.81 -34.32
N GLY A 68 -4.95 15.58 -33.79
CA GLY A 68 -4.04 15.10 -32.76
C GLY A 68 -4.30 15.69 -31.37
N LYS A 69 -5.49 16.26 -31.12
CA LYS A 69 -5.90 16.77 -29.80
C LYS A 69 -6.96 15.87 -29.14
N ILE A 70 -7.15 16.04 -27.84
CA ILE A 70 -8.11 15.26 -27.03
C ILE A 70 -9.39 16.07 -26.83
N ASP A 71 -10.54 15.48 -27.15
CA ASP A 71 -11.85 16.04 -26.81
C ASP A 71 -12.39 15.44 -25.49
N GLN A 72 -13.53 15.93 -25.01
CA GLN A 72 -14.13 15.48 -23.76
C GLN A 72 -14.48 13.98 -23.76
N ARG A 73 -14.79 13.39 -24.94
CA ARG A 73 -15.13 11.97 -25.06
C ARG A 73 -13.90 11.10 -24.88
N HIS A 74 -12.80 11.46 -25.54
CA HIS A 74 -11.51 10.79 -25.42
C HIS A 74 -10.96 10.93 -24.00
N LEU A 75 -11.13 12.10 -23.35
CA LEU A 75 -10.78 12.29 -21.95
C LEU A 75 -11.57 11.35 -21.04
N HIS A 76 -12.89 11.24 -21.23
CA HIS A 76 -13.73 10.30 -20.47
C HIS A 76 -13.26 8.86 -20.60
N GLY A 77 -12.87 8.46 -21.83
CA GLY A 77 -12.29 7.15 -22.11
C GLY A 77 -10.94 6.91 -21.41
N LEU A 78 -10.04 7.90 -21.42
CA LEU A 78 -8.76 7.83 -20.72
C LEU A 78 -8.95 7.69 -19.21
N LEU A 79 -9.81 8.51 -18.61
CA LEU A 79 -10.09 8.44 -17.17
C LEU A 79 -10.58 7.04 -16.79
N ARG A 80 -11.47 6.43 -17.59
CA ARG A 80 -11.85 5.03 -17.40
C ARG A 80 -10.69 4.04 -17.53
N LYS A 81 -9.80 4.22 -18.51
CA LYS A 81 -8.58 3.38 -18.67
C LYS A 81 -7.65 3.51 -17.46
N LEU A 82 -7.56 4.70 -16.88
CA LEU A 82 -6.87 4.99 -15.62
C LEU A 82 -7.70 4.61 -14.38
N ASN A 83 -8.80 3.86 -14.56
CA ASN A 83 -9.69 3.43 -13.49
C ASN A 83 -10.32 4.57 -12.64
N ILE A 84 -10.44 5.76 -13.22
CA ILE A 84 -11.09 6.95 -12.65
C ILE A 84 -12.56 6.97 -13.12
N GLN A 85 -13.48 6.70 -12.20
CA GLN A 85 -14.92 6.83 -12.43
C GLN A 85 -15.34 8.30 -12.33
N ALA A 86 -15.24 9.00 -13.44
CA ALA A 86 -15.74 10.36 -13.58
C ALA A 86 -17.12 10.38 -14.23
N ASP A 87 -18.08 11.10 -13.63
CA ASP A 87 -19.33 11.41 -14.33
C ASP A 87 -19.12 12.50 -15.38
N GLY A 88 -20.11 12.71 -16.25
CA GLY A 88 -19.98 13.68 -17.34
C GLY A 88 -19.72 15.10 -16.85
N ARG A 89 -20.23 15.44 -15.66
CA ARG A 89 -20.07 16.78 -15.08
C ARG A 89 -18.65 17.00 -14.57
N TYR A 90 -18.08 16.02 -13.85
CA TYR A 90 -16.69 16.10 -13.40
C TYR A 90 -15.72 16.17 -14.59
N VAL A 91 -15.95 15.39 -15.65
CA VAL A 91 -15.11 15.48 -16.86
C VAL A 91 -15.26 16.83 -17.55
N GLU A 92 -16.47 17.40 -17.58
CA GLU A 92 -16.69 18.75 -18.12
C GLU A 92 -15.95 19.82 -17.31
N GLU A 93 -16.07 19.80 -15.99
CA GLU A 93 -15.40 20.73 -15.09
C GLU A 93 -13.87 20.61 -15.23
N LEU A 94 -13.33 19.39 -15.17
CA LEU A 94 -11.90 19.12 -15.33
C LEU A 94 -11.38 19.59 -16.70
N PHE A 95 -12.13 19.34 -17.77
CA PHE A 95 -11.78 19.75 -19.12
C PHE A 95 -11.78 21.28 -19.25
N GLN A 96 -12.81 21.96 -18.75
CA GLN A 96 -12.92 23.42 -18.80
C GLN A 96 -11.82 24.12 -17.98
N THR A 97 -11.41 23.54 -16.86
CA THR A 97 -10.30 24.07 -16.05
C THR A 97 -8.97 24.04 -16.81
N HIS A 98 -8.78 23.07 -17.71
CA HIS A 98 -7.50 22.82 -18.38
C HIS A 98 -7.47 23.20 -19.87
N ASP A 99 -8.60 23.41 -20.53
CA ASP A 99 -8.70 24.01 -21.88
C ASP A 99 -8.49 25.52 -21.79
N THR A 100 -7.28 25.91 -21.40
CA THR A 100 -6.87 27.30 -21.18
C THR A 100 -6.92 28.13 -22.45
N GLU A 101 -6.70 27.50 -23.61
CA GLU A 101 -6.84 28.12 -24.93
C GLU A 101 -8.31 28.27 -25.37
N ASN A 102 -9.26 27.68 -24.62
CA ASN A 102 -10.70 27.66 -24.89
C ASN A 102 -11.00 27.15 -26.32
N SER A 103 -10.25 26.14 -26.73
CA SER A 103 -10.28 25.60 -28.09
C SER A 103 -11.29 24.46 -28.23
N GLY A 104 -11.89 24.02 -27.11
CA GLY A 104 -12.73 22.83 -27.02
C GLY A 104 -11.95 21.52 -27.10
N ARG A 105 -10.61 21.58 -27.01
CA ARG A 105 -9.67 20.47 -27.24
C ARG A 105 -8.41 20.65 -26.41
N LEU A 106 -7.95 19.60 -25.74
CA LEU A 106 -6.70 19.65 -24.97
C LEU A 106 -5.50 19.37 -25.87
N GLY A 107 -4.55 20.30 -25.91
CA GLY A 107 -3.19 20.09 -26.42
C GLY A 107 -2.33 19.29 -25.43
N PHE A 108 -1.10 18.94 -25.84
CA PHE A 108 -0.20 18.16 -24.98
C PHE A 108 0.15 18.89 -23.67
N THR A 109 0.38 20.20 -23.72
CA THR A 109 0.72 21.00 -22.53
C THR A 109 -0.43 20.98 -21.52
N GLU A 110 -1.64 21.29 -21.96
CA GLU A 110 -2.86 21.29 -21.15
C GLU A 110 -3.17 19.90 -20.58
N PHE A 111 -2.99 18.86 -21.40
CA PHE A 111 -3.13 17.48 -20.97
C PHE A 111 -2.11 17.10 -19.88
N ARG A 112 -0.85 17.54 -20.04
CA ARG A 112 0.21 17.26 -19.07
C ARG A 112 -0.08 17.92 -17.74
N GLU A 113 -0.53 19.17 -17.75
CA GLU A 113 -0.94 19.89 -16.54
C GLU A 113 -2.11 19.20 -15.85
N MET A 114 -3.13 18.81 -16.62
CA MET A 114 -4.29 18.07 -16.10
C MET A 114 -3.90 16.72 -15.47
N LEU A 115 -3.09 15.90 -16.15
CA LEU A 115 -2.66 14.62 -15.59
C LEU A 115 -1.76 14.81 -14.36
N ASN A 116 -0.90 15.83 -14.35
CA ASN A 116 -0.12 16.15 -13.17
C ASN A 116 -1.02 16.57 -11.99
N GLU A 117 -2.05 17.40 -12.21
CA GLU A 117 -2.98 17.78 -11.13
C GLU A 117 -3.73 16.56 -10.57
N LEU A 118 -4.08 15.59 -11.42
CA LEU A 118 -4.78 14.38 -11.01
C LEU A 118 -3.88 13.41 -10.24
N LEU A 119 -2.62 13.26 -10.65
CA LEU A 119 -1.74 12.18 -10.22
C LEU A 119 -0.66 12.61 -9.22
N VAL A 120 -0.23 13.88 -9.29
CA VAL A 120 0.82 14.43 -8.42
C VAL A 120 0.21 14.97 -7.14
N ARG A 121 0.84 14.62 -6.02
CA ARG A 121 0.44 15.08 -4.70
C ARG A 121 1.01 16.50 -4.43
N PRO A 122 0.20 17.51 -4.09
CA PRO A 122 0.69 18.87 -3.85
C PRO A 122 1.76 18.96 -2.74
N ASP A 123 1.65 18.12 -1.71
CA ASP A 123 2.63 18.05 -0.63
C ASP A 123 3.95 17.42 -1.08
N VAL A 124 3.92 16.52 -2.07
CA VAL A 124 5.14 15.95 -2.68
C VAL A 124 5.72 16.88 -3.73
N ASP A 125 4.89 17.55 -4.52
CA ASP A 125 5.31 18.51 -5.56
C ASP A 125 6.14 19.67 -4.98
N TYR A 126 5.82 20.08 -3.75
CA TYR A 126 6.66 21.01 -3.00
C TYR A 126 8.10 20.51 -2.87
N TYR A 127 8.29 19.27 -2.40
CA TYR A 127 9.62 18.67 -2.28
C TYR A 127 10.25 18.44 -3.65
N PHE A 128 9.47 18.01 -4.64
CA PHE A 128 9.95 17.88 -6.00
C PHE A 128 10.56 19.20 -6.51
N THR A 129 9.84 20.30 -6.33
CA THR A 129 10.28 21.64 -6.72
C THR A 129 11.55 22.10 -5.98
N VAL A 130 11.69 21.74 -4.70
CA VAL A 130 12.89 22.08 -3.90
C VAL A 130 14.12 21.28 -4.34
N TYR A 131 13.94 20.01 -4.70
CA TYR A 131 15.07 19.08 -4.95
C TYR A 131 15.37 18.82 -6.42
N LYS A 132 14.52 19.28 -7.36
CA LYS A 132 14.79 19.21 -8.80
C LYS A 132 15.96 20.09 -9.22
N LEU A 133 16.44 19.82 -10.43
CA LEU A 133 17.44 20.66 -11.08
C LEU A 133 16.86 22.06 -11.43
N PRO A 134 17.62 23.16 -11.33
CA PRO A 134 17.09 24.53 -11.47
C PRO A 134 16.40 24.86 -12.80
N HIS A 135 16.70 24.13 -13.87
CA HIS A 135 16.22 24.39 -15.23
C HIS A 135 15.62 23.16 -15.90
N GLU A 136 15.29 22.14 -15.11
CA GLU A 136 14.75 20.87 -15.59
C GLU A 136 13.59 20.46 -14.69
N ASP A 137 12.62 19.73 -15.26
CA ASP A 137 11.53 19.12 -14.51
C ASP A 137 11.88 17.69 -14.09
N PHE A 138 13.10 17.52 -13.56
CA PHE A 138 13.60 16.23 -13.09
C PHE A 138 14.51 16.38 -11.86
N ILE A 139 14.50 15.35 -11.01
CA ILE A 139 15.45 15.16 -9.91
C ILE A 139 16.55 14.21 -10.39
N ASP A 140 17.81 14.60 -10.20
CA ASP A 140 18.97 13.73 -10.39
C ASP A 140 19.35 13.01 -9.07
N GLU A 141 20.33 12.11 -9.13
CA GLU A 141 20.79 11.37 -7.94
C GLU A 141 21.20 12.32 -6.80
N GLN A 142 21.87 13.44 -7.12
CA GLN A 142 22.28 14.41 -6.10
C GLN A 142 21.08 15.08 -5.43
N GLY A 143 20.08 15.50 -6.20
CA GLY A 143 18.83 16.04 -5.69
C GLY A 143 18.11 15.05 -4.78
N TYR A 144 18.02 13.79 -5.19
CA TYR A 144 17.37 12.76 -4.40
C TYR A 144 18.15 12.42 -3.12
N ARG A 145 19.49 12.35 -3.21
CA ARG A 145 20.36 12.17 -2.04
C ARG A 145 20.19 13.30 -1.02
N ARG A 146 20.07 14.55 -1.46
CA ARG A 146 19.76 15.69 -0.56
C ARG A 146 18.40 15.50 0.10
N PHE A 147 17.37 15.13 -0.65
CA PHE A 147 16.04 14.85 -0.10
C PHE A 147 16.06 13.76 0.98
N LEU A 148 16.76 12.65 0.74
CA LEU A 148 16.88 11.57 1.72
C LEU A 148 17.52 12.03 3.03
N ARG A 149 18.56 12.86 2.96
CA ARG A 149 19.26 13.39 4.14
C ARG A 149 18.44 14.45 4.87
N GLU A 150 17.90 15.41 4.13
CA GLU A 150 17.29 16.60 4.70
C GLU A 150 15.84 16.37 5.14
N VAL A 151 15.09 15.54 4.40
CA VAL A 151 13.66 15.30 4.64
C VAL A 151 13.42 13.94 5.29
N GLN A 152 13.87 12.85 4.66
CA GLN A 152 13.68 11.48 5.18
C GLN A 152 14.56 11.17 6.39
N LYS A 153 15.54 12.04 6.69
CA LYS A 153 16.49 11.90 7.80
C LYS A 153 17.28 10.58 7.76
N VAL A 154 17.53 10.06 6.57
CA VAL A 154 18.38 8.89 6.38
C VAL A 154 19.81 9.28 6.78
N THR A 155 20.37 8.58 7.77
CA THR A 155 21.71 8.90 8.33
C THR A 155 22.76 7.87 7.95
N SER A 156 22.38 6.63 7.71
CA SER A 156 23.30 5.58 7.25
C SER A 156 23.57 5.70 5.75
N GLU A 157 24.82 5.55 5.33
CA GLU A 157 25.15 5.47 3.90
C GLU A 157 24.57 4.21 3.25
N ALA A 158 24.49 3.10 3.99
CA ALA A 158 23.91 1.86 3.48
C ALA A 158 22.41 2.01 3.15
N GLU A 159 21.66 2.76 3.97
CA GLU A 159 20.24 3.05 3.73
C GLU A 159 20.07 4.00 2.53
N VAL A 160 20.98 4.96 2.35
CA VAL A 160 20.95 5.83 1.16
C VAL A 160 21.18 5.00 -0.10
N GLU A 161 22.16 4.10 -0.12
CA GLU A 161 22.44 3.27 -1.29
C GLU A 161 21.28 2.31 -1.63
N GLU A 162 20.52 1.85 -0.63
CA GLU A 162 19.30 1.05 -0.85
C GLU A 162 18.19 1.86 -1.54
N GLU A 163 17.96 3.10 -1.10
CA GLU A 163 17.03 4.04 -1.75
C GLU A 163 17.51 4.44 -3.15
N LEU A 164 18.82 4.63 -3.33
CA LEU A 164 19.39 4.94 -4.64
C LEU A 164 19.32 3.77 -5.61
N ALA A 165 19.40 2.52 -5.13
CA ALA A 165 19.13 1.36 -5.97
C ALA A 165 17.69 1.41 -6.50
N SER A 166 16.72 1.77 -5.65
CA SER A 166 15.33 1.97 -6.07
C SER A 166 15.21 3.09 -7.09
N PHE A 167 15.85 4.25 -6.84
CA PHE A 167 15.94 5.37 -7.77
C PHE A 167 16.49 4.98 -9.15
N CYS A 168 17.59 4.21 -9.18
CA CYS A 168 18.22 3.76 -10.43
C CYS A 168 17.36 2.77 -11.21
N SER A 169 16.51 2.02 -10.51
CA SER A 169 15.62 1.00 -11.07
C SER A 169 14.23 1.49 -11.44
N VAL A 170 13.94 2.78 -11.25
CA VAL A 170 12.67 3.40 -11.65
C VAL A 170 12.36 3.09 -13.10
N ASP A 171 11.10 2.74 -13.37
CA ASP A 171 10.62 2.41 -14.71
C ASP A 171 10.95 3.53 -15.71
N GLU A 172 11.21 3.15 -16.96
CA GLU A 172 11.56 4.08 -18.03
C GLU A 172 10.47 5.13 -18.26
N ALA A 173 9.21 4.79 -18.00
CA ALA A 173 8.10 5.72 -18.03
C ALA A 173 8.26 6.86 -17.00
N PHE A 174 8.99 6.70 -15.91
CA PHE A 174 9.07 7.74 -14.87
C PHE A 174 10.39 8.52 -14.84
N ARG A 175 11.27 8.28 -15.81
CA ARG A 175 12.59 8.93 -15.89
C ARG A 175 12.82 9.58 -17.25
N LYS A 176 13.70 10.59 -17.27
CA LYS A 176 14.15 11.23 -18.50
C LYS A 176 14.84 10.19 -19.40
N PRO A 177 14.56 10.15 -20.72
CA PRO A 177 15.26 9.25 -21.62
C PRO A 177 16.73 9.63 -21.70
N GLY A 178 17.61 8.65 -21.54
CA GLY A 178 19.04 8.85 -21.65
C GLY A 178 19.86 7.93 -20.74
N PRO A 179 21.18 8.10 -20.77
CA PRO A 179 22.10 7.26 -19.98
C PRO A 179 22.12 7.62 -18.49
N THR A 180 21.68 8.82 -18.12
CA THR A 180 21.66 9.31 -16.74
C THR A 180 20.25 9.21 -16.18
N VAL A 181 20.08 8.53 -15.05
CA VAL A 181 18.78 8.43 -14.38
C VAL A 181 18.42 9.79 -13.77
N MET A 182 17.32 10.35 -14.25
CA MET A 182 16.69 11.54 -13.69
C MET A 182 15.19 11.31 -13.62
N VAL A 183 14.57 11.48 -12.46
CA VAL A 183 13.16 11.10 -12.22
C VAL A 183 12.24 12.30 -12.35
N SER A 184 11.08 12.09 -12.97
CA SER A 184 10.03 13.11 -13.08
C SER A 184 9.28 13.28 -11.75
N SER A 185 8.35 14.24 -11.67
CA SER A 185 7.51 14.42 -10.47
C SER A 185 6.73 13.14 -10.12
N LEU A 186 6.17 12.47 -11.12
CA LEU A 186 5.50 11.18 -10.94
C LEU A 186 6.45 10.05 -10.54
N GLY A 187 7.69 10.05 -11.05
CA GLY A 187 8.70 9.09 -10.63
C GLY A 187 9.16 9.27 -9.20
N PHE A 188 9.34 10.52 -8.78
CA PHE A 188 9.61 10.85 -7.38
C PHE A 188 8.44 10.41 -6.49
N ASP A 189 7.21 10.67 -6.92
CA ASP A 189 5.99 10.23 -6.24
C ASP A 189 5.89 8.70 -6.13
N ASN A 190 6.28 7.96 -7.17
CA ASN A 190 6.37 6.50 -7.18
C ASN A 190 7.40 6.00 -6.16
N LEU A 191 8.60 6.59 -6.14
CA LEU A 191 9.64 6.26 -5.17
C LEU A 191 9.18 6.41 -3.72
N LEU A 192 8.45 7.49 -3.40
CA LEU A 192 7.93 7.69 -2.04
C LEU A 192 6.89 6.65 -1.61
N CYS A 193 6.24 6.00 -2.57
CA CYS A 193 5.29 4.91 -2.35
C CYS A 193 5.94 3.51 -2.45
N GLY A 194 7.25 3.45 -2.75
CA GLY A 194 8.01 2.23 -2.86
C GLY A 194 8.33 1.58 -1.51
N GLU A 195 8.77 0.32 -1.57
CA GLU A 195 9.12 -0.45 -0.37
C GLU A 195 10.33 0.11 0.37
N ALA A 196 11.30 0.69 -0.36
CA ALA A 196 12.49 1.31 0.24
C ALA A 196 12.09 2.44 1.21
N ASN A 197 11.17 3.32 0.79
CA ASN A 197 10.66 4.42 1.60
C ASN A 197 9.54 4.00 2.58
N SER A 198 9.48 2.72 2.96
CA SER A 198 8.46 2.21 3.88
C SER A 198 8.72 2.66 5.31
N LEU A 199 7.69 3.21 5.95
CA LEU A 199 7.71 3.58 7.38
C LEU A 199 8.08 2.40 8.28
N MET A 200 7.76 1.18 7.87
CA MET A 200 7.97 -0.02 8.69
C MET A 200 9.41 -0.52 8.68
N ALA A 201 10.32 0.10 7.90
CA ALA A 201 11.72 -0.30 7.76
C ALA A 201 11.83 -1.81 7.48
N PRO A 202 11.49 -2.29 6.27
CA PRO A 202 11.29 -3.70 5.95
C PRO A 202 12.45 -4.63 6.36
N HIS A 203 13.68 -4.12 6.36
CA HIS A 203 14.85 -4.84 6.87
C HIS A 203 14.73 -5.28 8.35
N ARG A 204 13.93 -4.59 9.16
CA ARG A 204 13.61 -4.93 10.56
C ARG A 204 12.45 -5.93 10.71
N MET A 205 11.83 -6.34 9.60
CA MET A 205 10.80 -7.39 9.61
C MET A 205 11.38 -8.79 9.81
N LYS A 206 12.71 -8.94 9.71
CA LYS A 206 13.44 -10.16 10.06
C LYS A 206 13.99 -10.07 11.47
N VAL A 207 14.27 -11.23 12.08
CA VAL A 207 14.95 -11.30 13.38
C VAL A 207 16.31 -10.62 13.26
N HIS A 208 16.46 -9.50 13.95
CA HIS A 208 17.65 -8.66 13.91
C HIS A 208 18.25 -8.44 15.30
N GLN A 209 17.50 -8.82 16.36
CA GLN A 209 17.96 -8.75 17.73
C GLN A 209 18.99 -9.84 17.98
N ASP A 210 19.94 -9.60 18.89
CA ASP A 210 20.82 -10.66 19.39
C ASP A 210 19.96 -11.68 20.14
N MET A 211 19.84 -12.90 19.62
CA MET A 211 19.04 -14.00 20.19
C MET A 211 19.87 -14.93 21.11
N SER A 212 21.11 -14.54 21.44
CA SER A 212 22.01 -15.33 22.31
C SER A 212 22.00 -14.92 23.78
N LEU A 213 21.31 -13.83 24.14
CA LEU A 213 21.21 -13.36 25.51
C LEU A 213 20.29 -14.28 26.35
N PRO A 214 20.35 -14.22 27.69
CA PRO A 214 19.41 -14.96 28.55
C PRO A 214 17.95 -14.54 28.34
N LEU A 215 17.01 -15.48 28.51
CA LEU A 215 15.56 -15.28 28.27
C LEU A 215 14.96 -14.06 28.98
N CYS A 216 15.47 -13.71 30.17
CA CYS A 216 15.01 -12.55 30.94
C CYS A 216 15.32 -11.18 30.31
N ASN A 217 16.08 -11.13 29.21
CA ASN A 217 16.36 -9.91 28.45
C ASN A 217 15.35 -9.63 27.33
N TYR A 218 14.36 -10.52 27.12
CA TYR A 218 13.39 -10.38 26.03
C TYR A 218 11.98 -10.17 26.56
N TRP A 219 11.22 -9.35 25.84
CA TRP A 219 9.76 -9.36 25.97
C TRP A 219 9.20 -10.57 25.23
N VAL A 220 8.46 -11.40 25.94
CA VAL A 220 7.85 -12.62 25.38
C VAL A 220 6.37 -12.37 25.16
N LYS A 221 5.93 -12.47 23.89
CA LYS A 221 4.52 -12.43 23.54
C LYS A 221 3.80 -13.61 24.20
N SER A 222 2.90 -13.30 25.12
CA SER A 222 2.30 -14.27 26.04
C SER A 222 0.78 -14.15 26.02
N SER A 223 0.09 -15.28 26.18
CA SER A 223 -1.37 -15.37 26.23
C SER A 223 -1.80 -15.95 27.57
N HIS A 224 -2.75 -15.27 28.21
CA HIS A 224 -3.39 -15.69 29.44
C HIS A 224 -4.75 -16.32 29.13
N ASN A 225 -5.08 -17.42 29.82
CA ASN A 225 -6.27 -18.24 29.59
C ASN A 225 -6.50 -18.53 28.09
N THR A 226 -5.46 -19.01 27.42
CA THR A 226 -5.40 -19.15 25.95
C THR A 226 -6.57 -19.93 25.37
N TYR A 227 -7.14 -20.87 26.11
CA TYR A 227 -8.25 -21.69 25.64
C TYR A 227 -9.57 -20.91 25.43
N LEU A 228 -9.74 -19.71 25.98
CA LEU A 228 -11.00 -18.95 25.95
C LEU A 228 -11.21 -18.18 24.65
N CYS A 229 -12.39 -18.34 24.03
CA CYS A 229 -12.79 -17.57 22.85
C CYS A 229 -13.38 -16.19 23.16
N GLY A 230 -13.48 -15.80 24.43
CA GLY A 230 -14.22 -14.61 24.88
C GLY A 230 -14.27 -14.50 26.40
N ASP A 231 -15.47 -14.26 26.95
CA ASP A 231 -15.67 -13.98 28.38
C ASP A 231 -15.09 -15.05 29.33
N GLN A 232 -14.52 -14.57 30.44
CA GLN A 232 -13.93 -15.42 31.49
C GLN A 232 -14.99 -16.24 32.26
N VAL A 233 -16.27 -15.84 32.23
CA VAL A 233 -17.30 -16.40 33.13
C VAL A 233 -18.29 -17.34 32.43
N VAL A 234 -18.60 -17.13 31.14
CA VAL A 234 -19.55 -17.97 30.37
C VAL A 234 -19.03 -18.28 28.94
N GLY A 235 -17.72 -18.12 28.74
CA GLY A 235 -17.08 -18.27 27.43
C GLY A 235 -17.03 -19.71 26.93
N LYS A 236 -16.85 -19.84 25.61
CA LYS A 236 -16.45 -21.11 24.99
C LYS A 236 -14.95 -21.29 25.11
N SER A 237 -14.53 -22.54 25.28
CA SER A 237 -13.14 -22.96 25.20
C SER A 237 -12.90 -23.74 23.91
N ALA A 238 -11.83 -23.44 23.18
CA ALA A 238 -11.54 -24.10 21.91
C ALA A 238 -10.03 -24.29 21.68
N VAL A 239 -9.67 -25.46 21.13
CA VAL A 239 -8.29 -25.77 20.70
C VAL A 239 -7.78 -24.76 19.66
N GLY A 240 -8.67 -24.25 18.80
CA GLY A 240 -8.33 -23.26 17.78
C GLY A 240 -7.74 -21.95 18.34
N GLN A 241 -7.98 -21.62 19.61
CA GLN A 241 -7.35 -20.44 20.22
C GLN A 241 -5.84 -20.62 20.42
N TYR A 242 -5.37 -21.83 20.74
CA TYR A 242 -3.94 -22.15 20.80
C TYR A 242 -3.31 -22.04 19.41
N ILE A 243 -3.98 -22.56 18.39
CA ILE A 243 -3.50 -22.48 16.99
C ILE A 243 -3.35 -21.02 16.56
N ASP A 244 -4.39 -20.20 16.74
CA ASP A 244 -4.36 -18.78 16.37
C ASP A 244 -3.30 -17.99 17.16
N ALA A 245 -3.18 -18.23 18.48
CA ALA A 245 -2.15 -17.59 19.29
C ALA A 245 -0.73 -17.91 18.80
N LEU A 246 -0.43 -19.20 18.54
CA LEU A 246 0.88 -19.65 18.08
C LEU A 246 1.22 -19.11 16.69
N LEU A 247 0.28 -19.16 15.74
CA LEU A 247 0.46 -18.64 14.37
C LEU A 247 0.63 -17.11 14.35
N ARG A 248 0.08 -16.39 15.32
CA ARG A 248 0.35 -14.95 15.53
C ARG A 248 1.68 -14.68 16.23
N GLY A 249 2.50 -15.69 16.46
CA GLY A 249 3.82 -15.56 17.08
C GLY A 249 3.82 -15.54 18.61
N CYS A 250 2.72 -15.90 19.28
CA CYS A 250 2.72 -16.06 20.75
C CYS A 250 3.65 -17.21 21.16
N ARG A 251 4.48 -17.00 22.18
CA ARG A 251 5.52 -17.94 22.62
C ARG A 251 5.28 -18.49 24.03
N CYS A 252 4.24 -18.03 24.73
CA CYS A 252 3.84 -18.51 26.04
C CYS A 252 2.31 -18.63 26.07
N VAL A 253 1.81 -19.81 26.43
CA VAL A 253 0.37 -20.13 26.48
C VAL A 253 0.02 -20.79 27.81
N GLU A 254 -1.21 -20.59 28.25
CA GLU A 254 -1.70 -21.07 29.54
C GLU A 254 -2.65 -22.26 29.39
N LEU A 255 -2.53 -23.24 30.28
CA LEU A 255 -3.30 -24.48 30.29
C LEU A 255 -3.85 -24.77 31.69
N ASP A 256 -5.12 -24.44 31.92
CA ASP A 256 -5.81 -24.75 33.18
C ASP A 256 -6.30 -26.19 33.16
N CYS A 257 -5.49 -27.09 33.74
CA CYS A 257 -5.72 -28.52 33.68
C CYS A 257 -6.55 -29.03 34.87
N TRP A 258 -7.54 -29.86 34.58
CA TRP A 258 -8.43 -30.48 35.55
C TRP A 258 -8.66 -31.96 35.24
N ASP A 259 -8.92 -32.74 36.28
CA ASP A 259 -9.28 -34.15 36.14
C ASP A 259 -10.58 -34.31 35.34
N GLY A 260 -10.55 -35.08 34.25
CA GLY A 260 -11.73 -35.43 33.47
C GLY A 260 -12.42 -36.67 34.02
N SER A 261 -13.74 -36.71 33.84
CA SER A 261 -14.59 -37.82 34.29
C SER A 261 -14.33 -39.14 33.57
N ASP A 262 -13.70 -39.09 32.40
CA ASP A 262 -13.30 -40.24 31.57
C ASP A 262 -11.88 -40.75 31.87
N GLY A 263 -11.24 -40.22 32.91
CA GLY A 263 -9.85 -40.56 33.28
C GLY A 263 -8.78 -39.81 32.47
N GLU A 264 -9.18 -38.93 31.56
CA GLU A 264 -8.29 -38.10 30.75
C GLU A 264 -8.33 -36.63 31.21
N PRO A 265 -7.22 -35.89 31.20
CA PRO A 265 -7.21 -34.48 31.60
C PRO A 265 -8.00 -33.58 30.64
N SER A 266 -8.72 -32.62 31.21
CA SER A 266 -9.54 -31.64 30.50
C SER A 266 -9.14 -30.21 30.86
N LEU A 267 -9.33 -29.26 29.93
CA LEU A 267 -9.14 -27.84 30.20
C LEU A 267 -10.46 -27.10 30.16
N PHE A 268 -10.64 -26.22 31.15
CA PHE A 268 -11.74 -25.25 31.24
C PHE A 268 -11.40 -24.20 32.30
N HIS A 269 -12.09 -23.07 32.28
CA HIS A 269 -12.01 -22.08 33.35
C HIS A 269 -12.95 -22.48 34.48
N GLY A 270 -12.44 -22.53 35.71
CA GLY A 270 -13.23 -22.94 36.86
C GLY A 270 -12.76 -22.29 38.16
N VAL A 271 -13.67 -22.20 39.14
CA VAL A 271 -13.40 -21.69 40.48
C VAL A 271 -13.72 -22.79 41.48
N GLY A 272 -12.74 -23.21 42.28
CA GLY A 272 -12.93 -24.23 43.32
C GLY A 272 -13.45 -25.58 42.78
N GLY A 273 -13.11 -25.95 41.54
CA GLY A 273 -13.58 -27.18 40.88
C GLY A 273 -14.91 -27.05 40.15
N TYR A 274 -15.59 -25.89 40.23
CA TYR A 274 -16.82 -25.64 39.48
C TYR A 274 -16.51 -25.11 38.08
N GLN A 275 -17.12 -25.74 37.08
CA GLN A 275 -16.96 -25.41 35.66
C GLN A 275 -17.72 -24.12 35.32
N LEU A 276 -17.02 -23.15 34.72
CA LEU A 276 -17.60 -21.91 34.21
C LEU A 276 -17.66 -21.85 32.67
N THR A 277 -16.79 -22.59 31.98
CA THR A 277 -16.71 -22.60 30.50
C THR A 277 -16.82 -24.00 29.91
N SER A 278 -16.90 -24.13 28.58
CA SER A 278 -16.89 -25.45 27.94
C SER A 278 -15.55 -26.18 28.12
N ARG A 279 -15.53 -27.51 27.98
CA ARG A 279 -14.32 -28.32 28.12
C ARG A 279 -13.66 -28.58 26.77
N ILE A 280 -12.34 -28.64 26.77
CA ILE A 280 -11.53 -29.19 25.68
C ILE A 280 -10.59 -30.27 26.24
N LYS A 281 -10.18 -31.23 25.41
CA LYS A 281 -9.29 -32.31 25.87
C LYS A 281 -7.85 -31.80 25.90
N PHE A 282 -7.12 -32.12 26.96
CA PHE A 282 -5.70 -31.78 27.08
C PHE A 282 -4.88 -32.33 25.92
N LYS A 283 -5.11 -33.58 25.53
CA LYS A 283 -4.40 -34.22 24.41
C LYS A 283 -4.52 -33.45 23.09
N ASP A 284 -5.70 -32.88 22.82
CA ASP A 284 -5.95 -32.15 21.58
C ASP A 284 -5.21 -30.80 21.60
N VAL A 285 -5.11 -30.16 22.77
CA VAL A 285 -4.33 -28.93 22.98
C VAL A 285 -2.83 -29.19 22.82
N ILE A 286 -2.30 -30.25 23.42
CA ILE A 286 -0.87 -30.60 23.26
C ILE A 286 -0.54 -30.94 21.82
N GLN A 287 -1.45 -31.63 21.11
CA GLN A 287 -1.28 -31.91 19.68
C GLN A 287 -1.22 -30.61 18.87
N ALA A 288 -2.11 -29.65 19.15
CA ALA A 288 -2.04 -28.33 18.51
C ALA A 288 -0.73 -27.57 18.84
N CYS A 289 -0.28 -27.58 20.10
CA CYS A 289 0.99 -26.96 20.47
C CYS A 289 2.18 -27.60 19.74
N LYS A 290 2.17 -28.92 19.54
CA LYS A 290 3.19 -29.64 18.77
C LYS A 290 3.18 -29.25 17.30
N ASP A 291 2.00 -29.21 16.68
CA ASP A 291 1.87 -29.03 15.23
C ASP A 291 2.10 -27.58 14.79
N TYR A 292 1.72 -26.61 15.63
CA TYR A 292 1.75 -25.18 15.30
C TYR A 292 2.76 -24.37 16.12
N GLY A 293 3.44 -25.00 17.08
CA GLY A 293 4.36 -24.34 18.00
C GLY A 293 5.53 -23.62 17.33
N PHE A 294 5.95 -24.03 16.13
CA PHE A 294 7.12 -23.49 15.45
C PHE A 294 6.94 -23.33 13.93
N GLN A 295 5.69 -23.12 13.47
CA GLN A 295 5.38 -22.76 12.07
C GLN A 295 5.68 -21.30 11.77
#